data_AF-A0A947TI55-F1
#
_entry.id   AF-A0A947TI55-F1
#
_cell.length_a   1.000
_cell.length_b   1.000
_cell.length_c   1.000
_cell.angle_alpha   90.00
_cell.angle_beta   90.00
_cell.angle_gamma   90.00
#
_symmetry.space_group_name_H-M   'P 1'
#
loop_
_entity.id
_entity.type
_entity.pdbx_description
1 polymer ?
#
loop_
_entity_poly.entity_id
_entity_poly.type
_entity_poly.pdbx_seq_one_letter_code
_entity_poly.pdbx_strand_id
1 'polypeptide(L)'
;MKRKTIVGRLINFRGLVYAPINEQGVVFLFGKVAHEFGMYVELIRTGYPDCIAKRFIGKDKWEEIKIEFEFKSSDFVKHKHKTEDADMIVCWEHDWKDCPKTIEILELKNEIAKLENISVEAPEKISRNSEYEISEYLKHRTAESAKLFYELDKKILKIDDNIYNKTHKYRIYYYSPKRVFAAVKVMKKGLNIHLFTNAKKIKRVETFGAEYGQKWGRLYVMSKKDIPVAIEALKKSYRLINYCVENNYATGWYAEAEE
;
A
#
# COMPACT_ATOMS: atom_id res chain seq x y z
N MET A 1 7.26 25.40 -29.61
CA MET A 1 7.36 23.95 -29.92
C MET A 1 6.71 23.15 -28.80
N LYS A 2 5.74 22.26 -29.09
CA LYS A 2 5.26 21.29 -28.09
C LYS A 2 6.39 20.31 -27.78
N ARG A 3 6.88 20.29 -26.53
CA ARG A 3 7.88 19.31 -26.07
C ARG A 3 7.28 17.90 -26.23
N LYS A 4 7.94 17.05 -27.02
CA LYS A 4 7.65 15.61 -27.05
C LYS A 4 8.35 14.96 -25.87
N THR A 5 7.64 14.12 -25.12
CA THR A 5 8.25 13.31 -24.05
C THR A 5 9.04 12.17 -24.67
N ILE A 6 10.31 12.03 -24.29
CA ILE A 6 11.17 10.92 -24.68
C ILE A 6 11.25 9.97 -23.49
N VAL A 7 11.14 8.67 -23.72
CA VAL A 7 11.20 7.61 -22.71
C VAL A 7 12.20 6.53 -23.13
N GLY A 8 12.67 5.74 -22.18
CA GLY A 8 13.60 4.64 -22.43
C GLY A 8 12.93 3.40 -23.06
N ARG A 9 13.68 2.30 -23.15
CA ARG A 9 13.16 1.01 -23.65
C ARG A 9 12.08 0.45 -22.72
N LEU A 10 11.19 -0.38 -23.24
CA LEU A 10 10.17 -1.05 -22.43
C LEU A 10 10.84 -2.01 -21.41
N ILE A 11 10.43 -1.91 -20.15
CA ILE A 11 10.83 -2.82 -19.06
C ILE A 11 9.65 -3.38 -18.28
N ASN A 12 8.54 -2.63 -18.20
CA ASN A 12 7.30 -3.00 -17.50
C ASN A 12 7.52 -3.62 -16.11
N PHE A 13 8.30 -2.96 -15.25
CA PHE A 13 8.73 -3.52 -13.97
C PHE A 13 8.21 -2.69 -12.79
N ARG A 14 7.43 -3.33 -11.89
CA ARG A 14 6.91 -2.74 -10.63
C ARG A 14 6.30 -1.33 -10.79
N GLY A 15 5.54 -1.15 -11.87
CA GLY A 15 4.87 0.11 -12.21
C GLY A 15 5.73 1.14 -12.96
N LEU A 16 6.98 0.82 -13.29
CA LEU A 16 7.81 1.60 -14.19
C LEU A 16 7.80 0.94 -15.59
N VAL A 17 7.11 1.57 -16.54
CA VAL A 17 6.90 0.99 -17.88
C VAL A 17 8.17 1.04 -18.73
N TYR A 18 8.89 2.15 -18.68
CA TYR A 18 10.08 2.41 -19.49
C TYR A 18 11.34 2.56 -18.64
N ALA A 19 12.48 2.16 -19.19
CA ALA A 19 13.78 2.27 -18.55
C ALA A 19 14.14 3.72 -18.22
N PRO A 20 14.95 3.94 -17.16
CA PRO A 20 15.59 5.22 -16.91
C PRO A 20 16.33 5.74 -18.15
N ILE A 21 16.33 7.07 -18.33
CA ILE A 21 17.13 7.78 -19.35
C ILE A 21 18.02 8.86 -18.73
N ASN A 22 18.05 8.92 -17.39
CA ASN A 22 18.81 9.86 -16.57
C ASN A 22 18.91 9.32 -15.12
N GLU A 23 19.70 9.99 -14.29
CA GLU A 23 19.90 9.68 -12.86
C GLU A 23 18.58 9.64 -12.08
N GLN A 24 17.66 10.59 -12.31
CA GLN A 24 16.41 10.62 -11.54
C GLN A 24 15.53 9.39 -11.78
N GLY A 25 15.59 8.81 -12.99
CA GLY A 25 14.97 7.52 -13.25
C GLY A 25 15.64 6.38 -12.47
N VAL A 26 16.96 6.43 -12.28
CA VAL A 26 17.73 5.46 -11.48
C VAL A 26 17.37 5.58 -10.00
N VAL A 27 17.32 6.80 -9.46
CA VAL A 27 16.87 7.08 -8.08
C VAL A 27 15.49 6.48 -7.84
N PHE A 28 14.53 6.77 -8.72
CA PHE A 28 13.16 6.27 -8.59
C PHE A 28 13.09 4.74 -8.67
N LEU A 29 13.84 4.12 -9.59
CA LEU A 29 13.90 2.67 -9.71
C LEU A 29 14.53 2.03 -8.48
N PHE A 30 15.68 2.53 -7.99
CA PHE A 30 16.32 2.05 -6.78
C PHE A 30 15.38 2.16 -5.58
N GLY A 31 14.66 3.28 -5.42
CA GLY A 31 13.67 3.43 -4.35
C GLY A 31 12.59 2.34 -4.34
N LYS A 32 12.31 1.70 -5.50
CA LYS A 32 11.38 0.57 -5.60
C LYS A 32 11.98 -0.78 -5.23
N VAL A 33 13.30 -0.91 -5.26
CA VAL A 33 14.00 -2.21 -5.10
C VAL A 33 15.05 -2.22 -3.99
N ALA A 34 15.32 -1.11 -3.31
CA ALA A 34 16.37 -1.02 -2.27
C ALA A 34 16.23 -2.11 -1.19
N HIS A 35 14.99 -2.41 -0.79
CA HIS A 35 14.69 -3.45 0.20
C HIS A 35 15.06 -4.87 -0.26
N GLU A 36 15.04 -5.14 -1.57
CA GLU A 36 15.45 -6.44 -2.14
C GLU A 36 16.95 -6.69 -1.93
N PHE A 37 17.72 -5.62 -1.80
CA PHE A 37 19.16 -5.65 -1.51
C PHE A 37 19.45 -5.45 -0.01
N GLY A 38 18.44 -5.57 0.85
CA GLY A 38 18.59 -5.38 2.29
C GLY A 38 18.97 -3.95 2.70
N MET A 39 18.63 -2.96 1.86
CA MET A 39 18.94 -1.55 2.09
C MET A 39 17.70 -0.73 2.42
N TYR A 40 17.83 0.16 3.40
CA TYR A 40 16.78 1.07 3.87
C TYR A 40 17.29 2.50 3.74
N VAL A 41 16.65 3.29 2.89
CA VAL A 41 17.05 4.67 2.60
C VAL A 41 16.67 5.58 3.77
N GLU A 42 17.63 6.35 4.28
CA GLU A 42 17.40 7.36 5.34
C GLU A 42 17.40 8.78 4.78
N LEU A 43 18.24 9.07 3.78
CA LEU A 43 18.38 10.39 3.19
C LEU A 43 18.59 10.28 1.67
N ILE A 44 17.89 11.14 0.93
CA ILE A 44 18.19 11.47 -0.48
C ILE A 44 18.32 12.99 -0.56
N ARG A 45 19.35 13.48 -1.25
CA ARG A 45 19.65 14.90 -1.41
C ARG A 45 20.29 15.18 -2.77
N THR A 46 20.45 16.46 -3.09
CA THR A 46 21.14 16.93 -4.30
C THR A 46 22.65 17.13 -4.11
N GLY A 47 23.17 16.75 -2.94
CA GLY A 47 24.57 16.97 -2.59
C GLY A 47 25.29 15.64 -2.46
N TYR A 48 26.59 15.65 -2.71
CA TYR A 48 27.41 14.44 -2.73
C TYR A 48 27.74 13.90 -1.31
N PRO A 49 27.63 12.59 -1.05
CA PRO A 49 26.91 11.58 -1.85
C PRO A 49 25.40 11.79 -1.81
N ASP A 50 24.71 11.44 -2.90
CA ASP A 50 23.27 11.63 -3.10
C ASP A 50 22.40 10.97 -2.04
N CYS A 51 22.84 9.82 -1.51
CA CYS A 51 22.04 8.96 -0.65
C CYS A 51 22.82 8.41 0.53
N ILE A 52 22.14 8.37 1.68
CA ILE A 52 22.58 7.60 2.85
C ILE A 52 21.50 6.55 3.12
N ALA A 53 21.93 5.29 3.15
CA ALA A 53 21.09 4.15 3.48
C ALA A 53 21.73 3.32 4.62
N LYS A 54 20.91 2.46 5.23
CA LYS A 54 21.39 1.39 6.10
C LYS A 54 21.28 0.06 5.39
N ARG A 55 22.37 -0.70 5.32
CA ARG A 55 22.41 -2.05 4.77
C ARG A 55 22.45 -3.08 5.89
N PHE A 56 21.61 -4.10 5.79
CA PHE A 56 21.62 -5.22 6.73
C PHE A 56 22.83 -6.12 6.49
N ILE A 57 23.61 -6.40 7.53
CA ILE A 57 24.82 -7.23 7.47
C ILE A 57 24.70 -8.52 8.30
N GLY A 58 23.48 -8.89 8.68
CA GLY A 58 23.20 -10.11 9.46
C GLY A 58 23.22 -9.90 10.98
N LYS A 59 22.65 -10.87 11.72
CA LYS A 59 22.61 -10.89 13.20
C LYS A 59 22.07 -9.59 13.82
N ASP A 60 20.99 -9.05 13.25
CA ASP A 60 20.36 -7.79 13.68
C ASP A 60 21.26 -6.55 13.60
N LYS A 61 22.33 -6.61 12.78
CA LYS A 61 23.27 -5.50 12.58
C LYS A 61 23.07 -4.82 11.23
N TRP A 62 23.35 -3.52 11.25
CA TRP A 62 23.21 -2.62 10.11
C TRP A 62 24.46 -1.78 9.99
N GLU A 63 24.86 -1.48 8.77
CA GLU A 63 25.93 -0.53 8.47
C GLU A 63 25.39 0.66 7.67
N GLU A 64 26.03 1.80 7.79
CA GLU A 64 25.80 2.92 6.89
C GLU A 64 26.44 2.64 5.54
N ILE A 65 25.71 2.96 4.47
CA ILE A 65 26.24 2.94 3.12
C ILE A 65 25.92 4.27 2.43
N LYS A 66 26.98 4.93 1.95
CA LYS A 66 26.91 6.16 1.16
C LYS A 66 26.82 5.81 -0.32
N ILE A 67 25.72 6.20 -0.94
CA ILE A 67 25.40 5.81 -2.32
C ILE A 67 25.41 7.06 -3.20
N GLU A 68 26.10 6.95 -4.33
CA GLU A 68 25.97 7.88 -5.44
C GLU A 68 25.11 7.27 -6.55
N PHE A 69 24.17 8.05 -7.09
CA PHE A 69 23.34 7.61 -8.20
C PHE A 69 23.88 8.14 -9.51
N GLU A 70 23.99 7.26 -10.49
CA GLU A 70 24.48 7.66 -11.82
C GLU A 70 23.63 7.03 -12.92
N PHE A 71 23.50 7.69 -14.07
CA PHE A 71 22.90 7.02 -15.22
C PHE A 71 23.87 5.93 -15.74
N LYS A 72 25.12 6.32 -15.98
CA LYS A 72 26.22 5.39 -16.27
C LYS A 72 27.26 5.47 -15.17
N SER A 73 27.84 4.36 -14.74
CA SER A 73 28.86 4.41 -13.68
C SER A 73 30.06 5.31 -14.00
N SER A 74 30.39 5.52 -15.29
CA SER A 74 31.46 6.43 -15.69
C SER A 74 31.13 7.91 -15.48
N ASP A 75 29.84 8.26 -15.30
CA ASP A 75 29.40 9.62 -15.00
C ASP A 75 29.93 10.08 -13.62
N PHE A 76 30.12 9.15 -12.67
CA PHE A 76 30.80 9.41 -11.38
C PHE A 76 32.15 10.12 -11.56
N VAL A 77 32.95 9.65 -12.52
CA VAL A 77 34.27 10.24 -12.84
C VAL A 77 34.09 11.58 -13.56
N LYS A 78 33.11 11.69 -14.46
CA LYS A 78 32.83 12.95 -15.19
C LYS A 78 32.40 14.07 -14.25
N HIS A 79 31.63 13.74 -13.22
CA HIS A 79 31.22 14.64 -12.16
C HIS A 79 32.33 14.95 -11.14
N LYS A 80 33.48 14.28 -11.24
CA LYS A 80 34.66 14.44 -10.38
C LYS A 80 34.39 14.08 -8.92
N HIS A 81 33.54 13.08 -8.70
CA HIS A 81 33.29 12.53 -7.38
C HIS A 81 34.52 11.79 -6.86
N LYS A 82 34.69 11.84 -5.54
CA LYS A 82 35.82 11.23 -4.83
C LYS A 82 35.43 9.87 -4.31
N THR A 83 36.14 8.83 -4.70
CA THR A 83 35.85 7.44 -4.29
C THR A 83 35.93 7.20 -2.79
N GLU A 84 36.54 8.11 -2.03
CA GLU A 84 36.67 8.00 -0.56
C GLU A 84 35.39 8.42 0.19
N ASP A 85 34.49 9.13 -0.49
CA ASP A 85 33.30 9.73 0.10
C ASP A 85 32.00 8.98 -0.26
N ALA A 86 32.10 7.91 -1.06
CA ALA A 86 31.00 7.03 -1.44
C ALA A 86 31.43 5.56 -1.35
N ASP A 87 30.55 4.72 -0.81
CA ASP A 87 30.78 3.29 -0.63
C ASP A 87 30.24 2.47 -1.82
N MET A 88 29.22 3.02 -2.52
CA MET A 88 28.53 2.36 -3.61
C MET A 88 28.10 3.35 -4.70
N ILE A 89 28.15 2.91 -5.96
CA ILE A 89 27.47 3.54 -7.09
C ILE A 89 26.29 2.67 -7.47
N VAL A 90 25.09 3.25 -7.45
CA VAL A 90 23.90 2.64 -8.03
C VAL A 90 23.66 3.27 -9.40
N CYS A 91 23.71 2.46 -10.46
CA CYS A 91 23.59 2.97 -11.83
C CYS A 91 22.59 2.21 -12.68
N TRP A 92 22.13 2.82 -13.78
CA TRP A 92 21.37 2.08 -14.79
C TRP A 92 22.28 1.15 -15.59
N GLU A 93 23.46 1.63 -16.00
CA GLU A 93 24.41 0.85 -16.80
C GLU A 93 25.84 1.02 -16.27
N HIS A 94 26.52 -0.10 -16.00
CA HIS A 94 27.92 -0.08 -15.60
C HIS A 94 28.84 -0.15 -16.82
N ASP A 95 29.60 0.93 -17.04
CA ASP A 95 30.55 1.08 -18.15
C ASP A 95 31.96 1.52 -17.70
N TRP A 96 32.18 1.73 -16.40
CA TRP A 96 33.46 2.16 -15.84
C TRP A 96 34.35 0.97 -15.49
N LYS A 97 35.15 0.53 -16.47
CA LYS A 97 36.01 -0.67 -16.34
C LYS A 97 37.11 -0.55 -15.29
N ASP A 98 37.61 0.67 -15.08
CA ASP A 98 38.70 0.97 -14.14
C ASP A 98 38.19 1.38 -12.76
N CYS A 99 36.93 1.05 -12.45
CA CYS A 99 36.33 1.32 -11.15
C CYS A 99 37.14 0.66 -10.02
N PRO A 100 37.58 1.41 -8.99
CA PRO A 100 38.32 0.84 -7.88
C PRO A 100 37.53 -0.24 -7.15
N LYS A 101 38.21 -1.28 -6.67
CA LYS A 101 37.57 -2.38 -5.92
C LYS A 101 36.99 -1.95 -4.56
N THR A 102 37.32 -0.74 -4.11
CA THR A 102 36.84 -0.18 -2.85
C THR A 102 35.43 0.36 -2.94
N ILE A 103 34.91 0.64 -4.16
CA ILE A 103 33.54 1.11 -4.36
C ILE A 103 32.70 -0.01 -4.97
N GLU A 104 31.55 -0.28 -4.38
CA GLU A 104 30.62 -1.29 -4.87
C GLU A 104 29.79 -0.76 -6.04
N ILE A 105 29.50 -1.60 -7.04
CA ILE A 105 28.61 -1.24 -8.15
C ILE A 105 27.34 -2.06 -8.08
N LEU A 106 26.20 -1.37 -7.99
CA LEU A 106 24.88 -1.96 -8.17
C LEU A 106 24.28 -1.48 -9.50
N GLU A 107 24.33 -2.34 -10.52
CA GLU A 107 23.82 -2.03 -11.86
C GLU A 107 22.38 -2.54 -12.04
N LEU A 108 21.44 -1.60 -12.02
CA LEU A 108 20.01 -1.91 -11.93
C LEU A 108 19.45 -2.61 -13.17
N LYS A 109 19.99 -2.38 -14.37
CA LYS A 109 19.41 -2.96 -15.61
C LYS A 109 19.50 -4.48 -15.61
N ASN A 110 20.56 -5.09 -15.09
CA ASN A 110 20.62 -6.54 -14.91
C ASN A 110 20.00 -7.00 -13.59
N GLU A 111 20.13 -6.25 -12.50
CA GLU A 111 19.55 -6.69 -11.22
C GLU A 111 18.02 -6.81 -11.25
N ILE A 112 17.32 -5.85 -11.86
CA ILE A 112 15.85 -5.94 -11.95
C ILE A 112 15.36 -7.11 -12.80
N ALA A 113 16.19 -7.62 -13.73
CA ALA A 113 15.84 -8.78 -14.54
C ALA A 113 15.82 -10.09 -13.72
N LYS A 114 16.45 -10.08 -12.53
CA LYS A 114 16.51 -11.21 -11.59
C LYS A 114 15.38 -11.17 -10.56
N LEU A 115 14.71 -10.03 -10.40
CA LEU A 115 13.69 -9.82 -9.39
C LEU A 115 12.30 -10.19 -9.91
N GLU A 116 11.46 -10.70 -9.02
CA GLU A 116 10.05 -10.92 -9.34
C GLU A 116 9.35 -9.59 -9.60
N ASN A 117 8.60 -9.57 -10.69
CA ASN A 117 7.76 -8.45 -11.05
C ASN A 117 6.41 -8.57 -10.34
N ILE A 118 6.00 -7.51 -9.66
CA ILE A 118 4.72 -7.47 -8.96
C ILE A 118 3.68 -6.95 -9.94
N SER A 119 2.62 -7.73 -10.19
CA SER A 119 1.51 -7.28 -11.02
C SER A 119 0.83 -6.07 -10.38
N VAL A 120 0.78 -4.96 -11.11
CA VAL A 120 -0.06 -3.81 -10.73
C VAL A 120 -1.51 -4.20 -11.00
N GLU A 121 -2.21 -4.61 -9.96
CA GLU A 121 -3.63 -4.96 -10.05
C GLU A 121 -4.51 -3.72 -9.91
N ALA A 122 -5.56 -3.65 -10.74
CA ALA A 122 -6.60 -2.64 -10.54
C ALA A 122 -7.25 -2.86 -9.16
N PRO A 123 -7.51 -1.81 -8.36
CA PRO A 123 -8.10 -1.96 -7.03
C PRO A 123 -9.45 -2.69 -7.01
N GLU A 124 -10.13 -2.72 -8.16
CA GLU A 124 -11.47 -3.26 -8.38
C GLU A 124 -11.49 -4.78 -8.64
N LYS A 125 -10.35 -5.37 -9.01
CA LYS A 125 -10.26 -6.82 -9.12
C LYS A 125 -10.05 -7.39 -7.72
N ILE A 126 -11.08 -8.06 -7.19
CA ILE A 126 -10.91 -9.02 -6.08
C ILE A 126 -9.93 -10.08 -6.61
N SER A 127 -8.64 -9.90 -6.38
CA SER A 127 -7.63 -10.81 -6.90
C SER A 127 -7.63 -12.10 -6.08
N ARG A 128 -7.00 -13.15 -6.62
CA ARG A 128 -6.71 -14.37 -5.85
C ARG A 128 -6.00 -14.05 -4.53
N ASN A 129 -5.27 -12.92 -4.46
CA ASN A 129 -4.66 -12.44 -3.23
C ASN A 129 -5.69 -12.02 -2.17
N SER A 130 -6.83 -11.42 -2.55
CA SER A 130 -7.88 -11.04 -1.59
C SER A 130 -8.52 -12.27 -0.93
N GLU A 131 -8.79 -13.34 -1.68
CA GLU A 131 -9.32 -14.59 -1.12
C GLU A 131 -8.29 -15.27 -0.22
N TYR A 132 -7.02 -15.30 -0.64
CA TYR A 132 -5.91 -15.81 0.18
C TYR A 132 -5.75 -15.01 1.47
N GLU A 133 -5.75 -13.67 1.41
CA GLU A 133 -5.62 -12.78 2.56
C GLU A 133 -6.76 -12.95 3.57
N ILE A 134 -8.01 -13.08 3.09
CA ILE A 134 -9.15 -13.37 3.97
C ILE A 134 -8.96 -14.74 4.62
N SER A 135 -8.55 -15.75 3.85
CA SER A 135 -8.34 -17.11 4.38
C SER A 135 -7.26 -17.11 5.47
N GLU A 136 -6.15 -16.40 5.28
CA GLU A 136 -5.07 -16.25 6.26
C GLU A 136 -5.53 -15.43 7.49
N TYR A 137 -6.29 -14.34 7.30
CA TYR A 137 -6.89 -13.58 8.40
C TYR A 137 -7.83 -14.43 9.27
N LEU A 138 -8.54 -15.38 8.66
CA LEU A 138 -9.48 -16.28 9.33
C LEU A 138 -8.85 -17.55 9.90
N LYS A 139 -7.60 -17.87 9.56
CA LYS A 139 -6.90 -19.12 9.94
C LYS A 139 -6.92 -19.43 11.43
N HIS A 140 -6.84 -18.40 12.27
CA HIS A 140 -6.86 -18.53 13.73
C HIS A 140 -8.22 -18.16 14.35
N ARG A 141 -9.32 -18.27 13.58
CA ARG A 141 -10.69 -18.00 14.03
C ARG A 141 -11.47 -19.31 14.11
N THR A 142 -12.57 -19.29 14.86
CA THR A 142 -13.44 -20.48 14.99
C THR A 142 -14.18 -20.74 13.69
N ALA A 143 -14.48 -22.02 13.40
CA ALA A 143 -15.21 -22.39 12.19
C ALA A 143 -16.59 -21.68 12.10
N GLU A 144 -17.24 -21.47 13.25
CA GLU A 144 -18.51 -20.76 13.34
C GLU A 144 -18.36 -19.28 12.96
N SER A 145 -17.34 -18.59 13.48
CA SER A 145 -17.09 -17.18 13.17
C SER A 145 -16.67 -16.97 11.72
N ALA A 146 -15.88 -17.89 11.15
CA ALA A 146 -15.49 -17.87 9.75
C ALA A 146 -16.70 -18.08 8.82
N LYS A 147 -17.55 -19.08 9.12
CA LYS A 147 -18.81 -19.31 8.37
C LYS A 147 -19.73 -18.09 8.44
N LEU A 148 -19.87 -17.50 9.62
CA LEU A 148 -20.68 -16.30 9.81
C LEU A 148 -20.14 -15.10 9.03
N PHE A 149 -18.82 -14.94 8.99
CA PHE A 149 -18.15 -13.92 8.18
C PHE A 149 -18.43 -14.11 6.69
N TYR A 150 -18.20 -15.31 6.13
CA TYR A 150 -18.43 -15.56 4.69
C TYR A 150 -19.88 -15.34 4.27
N GLU A 151 -20.85 -15.69 5.12
CA GLU A 151 -22.26 -15.39 4.84
C GLU A 151 -22.57 -13.89 4.82
N LEU A 152 -21.95 -13.13 5.72
CA LEU A 152 -22.07 -11.69 5.75
C LEU A 152 -21.37 -11.04 4.55
N ASP A 153 -20.11 -11.39 4.29
CA ASP A 153 -19.28 -10.88 3.18
C ASP A 153 -19.99 -11.03 1.83
N LYS A 154 -20.47 -12.25 1.52
CA LYS A 154 -21.25 -12.53 0.31
C LYS A 154 -22.48 -11.63 0.16
N LYS A 155 -23.11 -11.24 1.27
CA LYS A 155 -24.27 -10.35 1.26
C LYS A 155 -23.89 -8.87 1.15
N ILE A 156 -22.73 -8.47 1.69
CA ILE A 156 -22.21 -7.10 1.55
C ILE A 156 -21.82 -6.84 0.10
N LEU A 157 -21.07 -7.77 -0.53
CA LEU A 157 -20.63 -7.65 -1.92
C LEU A 157 -21.81 -7.66 -2.92
N LYS A 158 -23.00 -8.11 -2.50
CA LYS A 158 -24.23 -8.07 -3.29
C LYS A 158 -25.04 -6.78 -3.12
N ILE A 159 -24.60 -5.85 -2.27
CA ILE A 159 -25.32 -4.58 -2.07
C ILE A 159 -25.20 -3.72 -3.34
N ASP A 160 -24.02 -3.69 -3.95
CA ASP A 160 -23.69 -2.96 -5.17
C ASP A 160 -22.42 -3.55 -5.79
N ASP A 161 -22.37 -3.67 -7.11
CA ASP A 161 -21.25 -4.31 -7.84
C ASP A 161 -19.93 -3.54 -7.71
N ASN A 162 -19.98 -2.26 -7.33
CA ASN A 162 -18.80 -1.43 -7.12
C ASN A 162 -18.17 -1.61 -5.73
N ILE A 163 -18.74 -2.45 -4.87
CA ILE A 163 -18.19 -2.73 -3.54
C ILE A 163 -17.05 -3.73 -3.65
N TYR A 164 -15.89 -3.36 -3.12
CA TYR A 164 -14.77 -4.27 -2.91
C TYR A 164 -14.32 -4.23 -1.46
N ASN A 165 -13.58 -5.26 -1.05
CA ASN A 165 -12.99 -5.35 0.28
C ASN A 165 -11.45 -5.39 0.23
N LYS A 166 -10.81 -4.99 1.33
CA LYS A 166 -9.37 -5.12 1.56
C LYS A 166 -9.12 -5.65 2.95
N THR A 167 -8.25 -6.65 3.05
CA THR A 167 -7.88 -7.24 4.33
C THR A 167 -6.72 -6.46 4.94
N HIS A 168 -6.85 -6.09 6.20
CA HIS A 168 -5.77 -5.54 7.00
C HIS A 168 -5.61 -6.38 8.27
N LYS A 169 -4.49 -6.18 8.99
CA LYS A 169 -4.08 -6.95 10.18
C LYS A 169 -5.20 -7.27 11.17
N TYR A 170 -6.13 -6.34 11.40
CA TYR A 170 -7.17 -6.49 12.42
C TYR A 170 -8.61 -6.53 11.89
N ARG A 171 -8.85 -6.08 10.66
CA ARG A 171 -10.20 -5.89 10.08
C ARG A 171 -10.18 -6.06 8.57
N ILE A 172 -11.33 -6.45 8.04
CA ILE A 172 -11.62 -6.46 6.61
C ILE A 172 -12.47 -5.24 6.32
N TYR A 173 -11.97 -4.34 5.48
CA TYR A 173 -12.58 -3.04 5.16
C TYR A 173 -13.33 -3.13 3.84
N TYR A 174 -14.53 -2.56 3.79
CA TYR A 174 -15.39 -2.51 2.61
C TYR A 174 -15.50 -1.07 2.12
N TYR A 175 -15.29 -0.90 0.81
CA TYR A 175 -15.26 0.38 0.14
C TYR A 175 -16.48 0.53 -0.75
N SER A 176 -17.10 1.72 -0.73
CA SER A 176 -17.80 2.25 -1.90
C SER A 176 -16.75 3.06 -2.66
N PRO A 177 -16.53 2.91 -3.97
CA PRO A 177 -15.19 2.94 -4.60
C PRO A 177 -14.17 3.97 -4.07
N LYS A 178 -14.63 5.17 -3.69
CA LYS A 178 -13.80 6.26 -3.16
C LYS A 178 -13.54 6.23 -1.64
N ARG A 179 -14.39 5.60 -0.80
CA ARG A 179 -14.35 5.66 0.67
C ARG A 179 -14.81 4.37 1.35
N VAL A 180 -14.23 4.09 2.53
CA VAL A 180 -14.68 3.01 3.42
C VAL A 180 -16.07 3.35 3.96
N PHE A 181 -16.97 2.37 3.96
CA PHE A 181 -18.28 2.48 4.63
C PHE A 181 -18.49 1.43 5.73
N ALA A 182 -17.67 0.37 5.75
CA ALA A 182 -17.73 -0.65 6.78
C ALA A 182 -16.37 -1.30 7.03
N ALA A 183 -16.15 -1.79 8.25
CA ALA A 183 -14.98 -2.57 8.62
C ALA A 183 -15.35 -3.69 9.60
N VAL A 184 -15.13 -4.94 9.19
CA VAL A 184 -15.52 -6.14 9.93
C VAL A 184 -14.31 -6.72 10.66
N LYS A 185 -14.44 -6.87 11.98
CA LYS A 185 -13.52 -7.65 12.83
C LYS A 185 -14.15 -8.99 13.13
N VAL A 186 -13.45 -10.08 12.83
CA VAL A 186 -13.89 -11.43 13.18
C VAL A 186 -13.38 -11.76 14.58
N MET A 187 -14.30 -11.98 15.52
CA MET A 187 -14.01 -12.27 16.92
C MET A 187 -14.10 -13.78 17.19
N LYS A 188 -13.71 -14.23 18.40
CA LYS A 188 -13.85 -15.63 18.82
C LYS A 188 -15.32 -16.11 18.76
N LYS A 189 -16.26 -15.23 19.10
CA LYS A 189 -17.71 -15.47 19.07
C LYS A 189 -18.39 -14.30 18.37
N GLY A 190 -18.60 -14.43 17.06
CA GLY A 190 -19.32 -13.43 16.26
C GLY A 190 -18.42 -12.39 15.56
N LEU A 191 -19.07 -11.38 15.02
CA LEU A 191 -18.46 -10.32 14.21
C LEU A 191 -18.71 -8.96 14.86
N ASN A 192 -17.72 -8.10 14.79
CA ASN A 192 -17.85 -6.70 15.16
C ASN A 192 -17.71 -5.81 13.92
N ILE A 193 -18.75 -5.09 13.58
CA ILE A 193 -18.81 -4.25 12.38
C ILE A 193 -18.77 -2.80 12.82
N HIS A 194 -17.78 -2.06 12.32
CA HIS A 194 -17.82 -0.60 12.31
C HIS A 194 -18.42 -0.17 10.98
N LEU A 195 -19.30 0.81 10.98
CA LEU A 195 -19.97 1.28 9.77
C LEU A 195 -20.23 2.78 9.83
N PHE A 196 -20.24 3.43 8.66
CA PHE A 196 -20.53 4.84 8.54
C PHE A 196 -22.01 5.12 8.79
N THR A 197 -22.29 6.14 9.59
CA THR A 197 -23.65 6.54 9.98
C THR A 197 -23.96 7.98 9.60
N ASN A 198 -22.93 8.77 9.27
CA ASN A 198 -23.03 10.23 9.10
C ASN A 198 -23.78 10.88 10.27
N ALA A 199 -23.50 10.43 11.50
CA ALA A 199 -24.14 10.85 12.75
C ALA A 199 -25.66 10.59 12.83
N LYS A 200 -26.22 9.84 11.87
CA LYS A 200 -27.65 9.46 11.87
C LYS A 200 -27.89 8.21 12.70
N LYS A 201 -28.99 8.19 13.43
CA LYS A 201 -29.45 6.98 14.14
C LYS A 201 -29.75 5.86 13.15
N ILE A 202 -29.16 4.69 13.38
CA ILE A 202 -29.43 3.45 12.65
C ILE A 202 -29.86 2.39 13.66
N LYS A 203 -30.92 1.64 13.34
CA LYS A 203 -31.48 0.62 14.23
C LYS A 203 -30.42 -0.42 14.59
N ARG A 204 -30.24 -0.71 15.89
CA ARG A 204 -29.23 -1.64 16.44
C ARG A 204 -27.77 -1.27 16.14
N VAL A 205 -27.51 -0.01 15.80
CA VAL A 205 -26.15 0.52 15.69
C VAL A 205 -25.89 1.42 16.87
N GLU A 206 -24.89 1.05 17.67
CA GLU A 206 -24.36 1.86 18.76
C GLU A 206 -23.51 2.99 18.17
N THR A 207 -23.64 4.20 18.70
CA THR A 207 -22.77 5.33 18.33
C THR A 207 -21.44 5.21 19.05
N PHE A 208 -20.37 5.74 18.46
CA PHE A 208 -19.12 5.97 19.20
C PHE A 208 -19.25 7.20 20.10
N GLY A 209 -18.24 7.43 20.94
CA GLY A 209 -18.22 8.56 21.89
C GLY A 209 -18.14 9.93 21.20
N ALA A 210 -18.32 10.99 21.99
CA ALA A 210 -18.30 12.36 21.49
C ALA A 210 -16.94 12.79 20.92
N GLU A 211 -15.83 12.22 21.40
CA GLU A 211 -14.48 12.67 21.03
C GLU A 211 -13.96 12.09 19.70
N TYR A 212 -14.54 10.99 19.20
CA TYR A 212 -14.11 10.35 17.96
C TYR A 212 -15.20 9.44 17.39
N GLY A 213 -15.20 9.25 16.06
CA GLY A 213 -16.13 8.35 15.41
C GLY A 213 -17.57 8.84 15.44
N GLN A 214 -17.82 10.15 15.59
CA GLN A 214 -19.17 10.73 15.66
C GLN A 214 -20.03 10.36 14.44
N LYS A 215 -19.41 10.31 13.26
CA LYS A 215 -20.06 9.88 12.00
C LYS A 215 -20.05 8.36 11.77
N TRP A 216 -19.65 7.58 12.76
CA TRP A 216 -19.52 6.14 12.69
C TRP A 216 -20.33 5.46 13.80
N GLY A 217 -20.56 4.17 13.62
CA GLY A 217 -21.22 3.35 14.61
C GLY A 217 -20.72 1.92 14.61
N ARG A 218 -21.24 1.15 15.56
CA ARG A 218 -20.86 -0.22 15.83
C ARG A 218 -22.10 -1.10 15.90
N LEU A 219 -22.02 -2.29 15.30
CA LEU A 219 -22.99 -3.36 15.55
C LEU A 219 -22.30 -4.71 15.63
N TYR A 220 -23.00 -5.69 16.18
CA TYR A 220 -22.50 -7.06 16.34
C TYR A 220 -23.40 -8.05 15.61
N VAL A 221 -22.77 -9.07 15.03
CA VAL A 221 -23.44 -10.23 14.45
C VAL A 221 -22.97 -11.44 15.23
N MET A 222 -23.81 -11.96 16.13
CA MET A 222 -23.46 -13.07 17.02
C MET A 222 -23.94 -14.41 16.45
N SER A 223 -24.95 -14.37 15.57
CA SER A 223 -25.52 -15.54 14.91
C SER A 223 -26.05 -15.19 13.53
N LYS A 224 -26.43 -16.21 12.75
CA LYS A 224 -27.05 -16.03 11.43
C LYS A 224 -28.35 -15.21 11.46
N LYS A 225 -29.06 -15.21 12.59
CA LYS A 225 -30.31 -14.44 12.78
C LYS A 225 -30.07 -12.93 12.79
N ASP A 226 -28.84 -12.49 13.08
CA ASP A 226 -28.47 -11.08 13.12
C ASP A 226 -28.10 -10.53 11.73
N ILE A 227 -27.75 -11.41 10.79
CA ILE A 227 -27.30 -11.03 9.44
C ILE A 227 -28.31 -10.13 8.71
N PRO A 228 -29.63 -10.42 8.64
CA PRO A 228 -30.55 -9.56 7.92
C PRO A 228 -30.55 -8.12 8.45
N VAL A 229 -30.48 -7.95 9.77
CA VAL A 229 -30.47 -6.63 10.40
C VAL A 229 -29.14 -5.91 10.14
N ALA A 230 -28.02 -6.62 10.19
CA ALA A 230 -26.71 -6.07 9.85
C ALA A 230 -26.66 -5.59 8.39
N ILE A 231 -27.22 -6.36 7.46
CA ILE A 231 -27.24 -6.00 6.04
C ILE A 231 -28.08 -4.76 5.78
N GLU A 232 -29.22 -4.59 6.45
CA GLU A 232 -30.01 -3.34 6.31
C GLU A 232 -29.26 -2.12 6.84
N ALA A 233 -28.51 -2.26 7.95
CA ALA A 233 -27.64 -1.21 8.45
C ALA A 233 -26.50 -0.88 7.46
N LEU A 234 -25.89 -1.91 6.85
CA LEU A 234 -24.80 -1.76 5.88
C LEU A 234 -25.26 -1.14 4.56
N LYS A 235 -26.46 -1.48 4.05
CA LYS A 235 -27.08 -0.78 2.91
C LYS A 235 -27.29 0.70 3.21
N LYS A 236 -27.76 1.04 4.42
CA LYS A 236 -27.92 2.44 4.84
C LYS A 236 -26.57 3.15 4.94
N SER A 237 -25.56 2.50 5.50
CA SER A 237 -24.18 3.02 5.54
C SER A 237 -23.64 3.31 4.13
N TYR A 238 -23.80 2.36 3.21
CA TYR A 238 -23.38 2.49 1.82
C TYR A 238 -24.04 3.70 1.12
N ARG A 239 -25.35 3.87 1.28
CA ARG A 239 -26.05 5.06 0.74
C ARG A 239 -25.55 6.37 1.34
N LEU A 240 -25.30 6.38 2.65
CA LEU A 240 -24.83 7.59 3.35
C LEU A 240 -23.41 7.97 2.95
N ILE A 241 -22.50 7.00 2.78
CA ILE A 241 -21.13 7.33 2.35
C ILE A 241 -21.14 7.93 0.94
N ASN A 242 -21.96 7.40 0.04
CA ASN A 242 -22.04 7.90 -1.34
C ASN A 242 -22.62 9.30 -1.40
N TYR A 243 -23.70 9.54 -0.65
CA TYR A 243 -24.25 10.87 -0.47
C TYR A 243 -23.20 11.88 0.03
N CYS A 244 -22.43 11.53 1.06
CA CYS A 244 -21.37 12.42 1.56
C CYS A 244 -20.26 12.64 0.53
N VAL A 245 -19.88 11.62 -0.23
CA VAL A 245 -18.86 11.71 -1.28
C VAL A 245 -19.32 12.62 -2.43
N GLU A 246 -20.58 12.49 -2.85
CA GLU A 246 -21.18 13.33 -3.92
C GLU A 246 -21.27 14.80 -3.50
N ASN A 247 -21.51 15.07 -2.22
CA ASN A 247 -21.65 16.42 -1.67
C ASN A 247 -20.37 16.96 -1.01
N ASN A 248 -19.25 16.26 -1.15
CA ASN A 248 -17.94 16.64 -0.59
C ASN A 248 -17.95 16.84 0.95
N TYR A 249 -18.76 16.09 1.68
CA TYR A 249 -18.79 16.13 3.14
C TYR A 249 -17.68 15.27 3.75
N ALA A 250 -17.18 15.69 4.92
CA ALA A 250 -16.17 14.94 5.66
C ALA A 250 -16.71 13.58 6.14
N THR A 251 -15.97 12.51 5.85
CA THR A 251 -16.33 11.11 6.19
C THR A 251 -15.28 10.41 7.07
N GLY A 252 -14.26 11.13 7.50
CA GLY A 252 -13.16 10.59 8.30
C GLY A 252 -13.60 10.05 9.65
N TRP A 253 -12.74 9.27 10.30
CA TRP A 253 -13.00 8.78 11.66
C TRP A 253 -13.16 9.92 12.68
N TYR A 254 -12.43 11.02 12.49
CA TYR A 254 -12.50 12.22 13.32
C TYR A 254 -13.39 13.33 12.72
N ALA A 255 -14.22 13.01 11.72
CA ALA A 255 -15.16 13.99 11.21
C ALA A 255 -16.27 14.23 12.25
N GLU A 256 -16.47 15.50 12.60
CA GLU A 256 -17.50 15.95 13.54
C GLU A 256 -18.88 15.92 12.88
N ALA A 257 -19.91 15.65 13.68
CA ALA A 257 -21.29 15.85 13.24
C ALA A 257 -21.51 17.35 12.95
N GLU A 258 -22.25 17.64 11.89
CA GLU A 258 -22.74 19.01 11.68
C GLU A 258 -23.77 19.32 12.77
N GLU A 259 -23.70 20.52 13.35
CA GLU A 259 -24.60 21.02 14.41
C GLU A 259 -26.08 21.04 13.98
#